data_AF-A0A170PGJ5-F1
#
_entry.id   AF-A0A170PGJ5-F1
#
_cell.length_a   1.000
_cell.length_b   1.000
_cell.length_c   1.000
_cell.angle_alpha   90.00
_cell.angle_beta   90.00
_cell.angle_gamma   90.00
#
_symmetry.space_group_name_H-M   'P 1'
#
loop_
_entity.id
_entity.type
_entity.pdbx_description
1 polymer ?
#
loop_
_entity_poly.entity_id
_entity_poly.type
_entity_poly.pdbx_seq_one_letter_code
_entity_poly.pdbx_strand_id
1 'polypeptide(L)'
;MNPTRQFVSVILVLIALAACTSSTPNAPDQSSGAVGPQQITNATEVIKFDPTSIAVSGDPASGTCAESSLVPGTHRCLPEGGQPTEPCFALGGTRLICRPNPVAGDYAVLISPAAPLPSVPPPSIDRAVIFFVELDSGLTCAIRAAAEPVVLDTGTAGYECATPYTYLVGDATTAFDDSAPQWTTTIYTLDPATGGAATGVAAGVRRVWIP
;
A
#
# COMPACT_ATOMS: atom_id res chain seq x y z
N MET A 1 -84.90 3.15 -6.76
CA MET A 1 -85.88 2.86 -5.69
C MET A 1 -85.32 1.72 -4.85
N ASN A 2 -84.99 2.01 -3.58
CA ASN A 2 -84.78 1.02 -2.52
C ASN A 2 -86.12 0.28 -2.22
N PRO A 3 -86.21 -0.81 -1.41
CA PRO A 3 -85.22 -1.37 -0.46
C PRO A 3 -85.07 -2.92 -0.53
N THR A 4 -83.92 -3.51 -0.20
CA THR A 4 -83.43 -3.93 1.14
C THR A 4 -84.25 -5.05 1.81
N ARG A 5 -83.60 -6.19 2.12
CA ARG A 5 -83.49 -6.75 3.49
C ARG A 5 -82.63 -8.01 3.58
N GLN A 6 -81.50 -7.86 4.27
CA GLN A 6 -80.79 -8.91 5.01
C GLN A 6 -81.71 -9.56 6.06
N PHE A 7 -81.51 -10.85 6.33
CA PHE A 7 -81.45 -11.41 7.68
C PHE A 7 -80.54 -12.65 7.67
N VAL A 8 -79.54 -12.64 8.54
CA VAL A 8 -78.60 -13.74 8.81
C VAL A 8 -79.22 -14.65 9.87
N SER A 9 -79.12 -15.97 9.69
CA SER A 9 -79.22 -16.91 10.80
C SER A 9 -78.67 -18.29 10.44
N VAL A 10 -78.32 -19.00 11.52
CA VAL A 10 -78.16 -20.45 11.71
C VAL A 10 -76.74 -20.98 12.00
N ILE A 11 -76.73 -21.66 13.14
CA ILE A 11 -75.71 -22.33 13.95
C ILE A 11 -75.44 -23.75 13.41
N LEU A 12 -74.22 -24.31 13.54
CA LEU A 12 -73.92 -25.60 14.25
C LEU A 12 -72.50 -26.16 14.01
N VAL A 13 -71.77 -26.32 15.13
CA VAL A 13 -70.99 -27.47 15.65
C VAL A 13 -70.53 -28.59 14.70
N LEU A 14 -69.27 -29.02 14.80
CA LEU A 14 -68.88 -30.45 14.91
C LEU A 14 -67.40 -30.68 15.31
N ILE A 15 -67.23 -31.71 16.15
CA ILE A 15 -66.04 -32.23 16.83
C ILE A 15 -65.35 -33.29 15.96
N ALA A 16 -64.01 -33.42 15.98
CA ALA A 16 -63.33 -34.72 15.86
C ALA A 16 -61.82 -34.67 16.23
N LEU A 17 -61.37 -35.67 16.99
CA LEU A 17 -60.00 -35.98 17.37
C LEU A 17 -59.22 -36.63 16.21
N ALA A 18 -57.90 -36.41 16.15
CA ALA A 18 -56.93 -37.41 15.69
C ALA A 18 -55.52 -37.09 16.23
N ALA A 19 -54.94 -38.03 16.97
CA ALA A 19 -53.53 -38.07 17.32
C ALA A 19 -52.72 -38.68 16.16
N CYS A 20 -51.55 -38.12 15.84
CA CYS A 20 -50.48 -38.82 15.12
C CYS A 20 -49.11 -38.24 15.52
N THR A 21 -48.27 -39.12 16.06
CA THR A 21 -46.84 -39.01 16.34
C THR A 21 -45.99 -38.96 15.06
N SER A 22 -44.92 -38.15 15.01
CA SER A 22 -43.65 -38.46 14.31
C SER A 22 -42.58 -37.36 14.54
N SER A 23 -41.32 -37.74 14.33
CA SER A 23 -40.09 -37.24 14.96
C SER A 23 -39.20 -36.39 14.04
N THR A 24 -38.49 -35.38 14.60
CA THR A 24 -37.16 -34.79 14.22
C THR A 24 -36.98 -34.14 12.82
N PRO A 25 -35.92 -33.32 12.56
CA PRO A 25 -35.19 -32.35 13.39
C PRO A 25 -35.00 -30.98 12.66
N ASN A 26 -35.23 -29.83 13.32
CA ASN A 26 -34.81 -28.54 12.75
C ASN A 26 -33.43 -28.13 13.28
N ALA A 27 -32.46 -28.23 12.37
CA ALA A 27 -31.20 -27.50 12.20
C ALA A 27 -30.51 -26.87 13.44
N PRO A 28 -29.21 -27.16 13.68
CA PRO A 28 -28.40 -26.33 14.55
C PRO A 28 -28.20 -24.94 13.94
N ASP A 29 -28.17 -23.97 14.85
CA ASP A 29 -28.11 -22.54 14.63
C ASP A 29 -27.12 -22.09 13.56
N GLN A 30 -27.59 -21.07 12.83
CA GLN A 30 -26.80 -20.24 11.95
C GLN A 30 -25.52 -19.80 12.65
N SER A 31 -24.40 -20.17 12.05
CA SER A 31 -23.10 -19.52 12.23
C SER A 31 -23.31 -18.00 12.29
N SER A 32 -23.18 -17.44 13.49
CA SER A 32 -23.06 -16.00 13.70
C SER A 32 -21.76 -15.58 13.02
N GLY A 33 -21.85 -15.23 11.74
CA GLY A 33 -20.76 -14.63 10.99
C GLY A 33 -20.38 -13.34 11.72
N ALA A 34 -19.13 -13.23 12.13
CA ALA A 34 -18.65 -12.03 12.82
C ALA A 34 -18.79 -10.81 11.89
N VAL A 35 -19.81 -9.99 12.14
CA VAL A 35 -20.02 -8.70 11.46
C VAL A 35 -19.29 -7.63 12.26
N GLY A 36 -18.05 -7.37 11.88
CA GLY A 36 -17.21 -6.30 12.42
C GLY A 36 -15.90 -6.21 11.63
N PRO A 37 -15.19 -5.07 11.63
CA PRO A 37 -13.89 -4.97 11.00
C PRO A 37 -12.95 -6.01 11.64
N GLN A 38 -12.61 -7.05 10.88
CA GLN A 38 -11.66 -8.06 11.30
C GLN A 38 -10.27 -7.42 11.24
N GLN A 39 -9.70 -7.09 12.40
CA GLN A 39 -8.30 -6.73 12.46
C GLN A 39 -7.48 -8.00 12.26
N ILE A 40 -6.81 -8.11 11.12
CA ILE A 40 -5.89 -9.21 10.85
C ILE A 40 -4.56 -8.89 11.51
N THR A 41 -4.22 -9.62 12.57
CA THR A 41 -2.91 -9.52 13.22
C THR A 41 -1.81 -9.79 12.20
N ASN A 42 -0.78 -8.95 12.18
CA ASN A 42 0.39 -9.03 11.28
C ASN A 42 0.11 -8.77 9.78
N ALA A 43 -1.01 -8.14 9.43
CA ALA A 43 -1.19 -7.65 8.05
C ALA A 43 -0.20 -6.52 7.74
N THR A 44 0.25 -6.47 6.48
CA THR A 44 1.08 -5.37 5.97
C THR A 44 0.30 -4.06 6.00
N GLU A 45 0.89 -3.01 6.57
CA GLU A 45 0.28 -1.69 6.63
C GLU A 45 0.61 -0.88 5.36
N VAL A 46 -0.41 -0.38 4.67
CA VAL A 46 -0.25 0.54 3.53
C VAL A 46 -0.48 1.97 4.00
N ILE A 47 0.58 2.78 3.97
CA ILE A 47 0.59 4.14 4.53
C ILE A 47 0.65 5.15 3.40
N LYS A 48 -0.32 6.06 3.37
CA LYS A 48 -0.22 7.25 2.53
C LYS A 48 0.80 8.22 3.14
N PHE A 49 1.82 8.58 2.38
CA PHE A 49 2.88 9.44 2.86
C PHE A 49 2.42 10.90 2.95
N ASP A 50 2.60 11.51 4.12
CA ASP A 50 2.44 12.94 4.32
C ASP A 50 3.84 13.58 4.40
N PRO A 51 4.27 14.36 3.39
CA PRO A 51 5.59 14.97 3.41
C PRO A 51 5.76 16.01 4.53
N THR A 52 4.65 16.54 5.07
CA THR A 52 4.70 17.50 6.18
C THR A 52 5.01 16.84 7.53
N SER A 53 4.99 15.50 7.59
CA SER A 53 5.41 14.74 8.78
C SER A 53 6.92 14.79 9.03
N ILE A 54 7.72 15.19 8.04
CA ILE A 54 9.18 15.27 8.15
C ILE A 54 9.61 16.70 8.42
N ALA A 55 10.36 16.88 9.51
CA ALA A 55 10.92 18.19 9.87
C ALA A 55 12.01 18.60 8.88
N VAL A 56 11.86 19.79 8.29
CA VAL A 56 12.81 20.32 7.32
C VAL A 56 13.90 21.11 8.02
N SER A 57 15.15 20.81 7.68
CA SER A 57 16.33 21.51 8.18
C SER A 57 17.39 21.71 7.09
N GLY A 58 18.27 22.69 7.29
CA GLY A 58 19.31 23.04 6.33
C GLY A 58 18.83 23.90 5.16
N ASP A 59 19.79 24.28 4.31
CA ASP A 59 19.55 25.14 3.17
C ASP A 59 19.11 24.32 1.94
N PRO A 60 18.00 24.70 1.28
CA PRO A 60 17.56 23.99 0.09
C PRO A 60 18.54 24.20 -1.06
N ALA A 61 18.86 23.13 -1.79
CA ALA A 61 19.56 23.24 -3.06
C ALA A 61 18.62 23.81 -4.14
N SER A 62 19.17 24.63 -5.03
CA SER A 62 18.47 25.01 -6.25
C SER A 62 18.43 23.84 -7.23
N GLY A 63 17.38 23.76 -8.04
CA GLY A 63 17.23 22.72 -9.04
C GLY A 63 16.03 22.90 -9.95
N THR A 64 15.93 22.04 -10.95
CA THR A 64 14.76 21.93 -11.82
C THR A 64 13.99 20.65 -11.49
N CYS A 65 12.66 20.72 -11.52
CA CYS A 65 11.82 19.57 -11.20
C CYS A 65 10.78 19.36 -12.30
N ALA A 66 10.54 18.10 -12.61
CA ALA A 66 9.48 17.63 -13.50
C ALA A 66 8.65 16.56 -12.78
N GLU A 67 7.55 16.12 -13.39
CA GLU A 67 6.82 14.95 -12.91
C GLU A 67 7.74 13.70 -12.91
N SER A 68 7.66 12.89 -11.86
CA SER A 68 8.39 11.62 -11.79
C SER A 68 7.73 10.60 -12.72
N SER A 69 8.56 9.95 -13.55
CA SER A 69 8.11 8.81 -14.35
C SER A 69 8.07 7.50 -13.55
N LEU A 70 8.77 7.45 -12.42
CA LEU A 70 8.93 6.24 -11.60
C LEU A 70 7.84 6.14 -10.52
N VAL A 71 7.48 7.25 -9.90
CA VAL A 71 6.52 7.32 -8.81
C VAL A 71 5.46 8.38 -9.14
N PRO A 72 4.35 7.98 -9.78
CA PRO A 72 3.26 8.90 -10.12
C PRO A 72 2.77 9.68 -8.88
N GLY A 73 2.41 10.96 -9.06
CA GLY A 73 2.05 11.83 -7.94
C GLY A 73 3.21 12.61 -7.33
N THR A 74 4.43 12.36 -7.78
CA THR A 74 5.64 12.96 -7.22
C THR A 74 6.47 13.65 -8.30
N HIS A 75 7.57 14.28 -7.89
CA HIS A 75 8.49 14.96 -8.78
C HIS A 75 9.82 14.22 -8.90
N ARG A 76 10.47 14.35 -10.06
CA ARG A 76 11.89 14.09 -10.25
C ARG A 76 12.59 15.43 -10.34
N CYS A 77 13.60 15.63 -9.50
CA CYS A 77 14.36 16.87 -9.49
C CYS A 77 15.82 16.64 -9.84
N LEU A 78 16.41 17.60 -10.54
CA LEU A 78 17.83 17.69 -10.83
C LEU A 78 18.40 18.88 -10.05
N PRO A 79 19.08 18.65 -8.91
CA PRO A 79 19.85 19.67 -8.22
C PRO A 79 20.96 20.21 -9.11
N GLU A 80 21.31 21.49 -8.98
CA GLU A 80 22.43 22.08 -9.71
C GLU A 80 23.75 21.34 -9.39
N GLY A 81 24.39 20.78 -10.42
CA GLY A 81 25.62 19.99 -10.27
C GLY A 81 25.43 18.61 -9.61
N GLY A 82 24.19 18.22 -9.33
CA GLY A 82 23.84 16.94 -8.71
C GLY A 82 23.36 15.88 -9.71
N GLN A 83 23.04 14.71 -9.17
CA GLN A 83 22.36 13.66 -9.91
C GLN A 83 20.84 13.82 -9.79
N PRO A 84 20.06 13.39 -10.79
CA PRO A 84 18.61 13.31 -10.67
C PRO A 84 18.21 12.53 -9.42
N THR A 85 17.22 13.04 -8.70
CA THR A 85 16.67 12.41 -7.50
C THR A 85 15.16 12.34 -7.58
N GLU A 86 14.59 11.21 -7.19
CA GLU A 86 13.16 10.95 -7.11
C GLU A 86 12.91 9.77 -6.13
N PRO A 87 11.69 9.65 -5.54
CA PRO A 87 10.61 10.62 -5.60
C PRO A 87 10.91 11.87 -4.77
N CYS A 88 10.38 13.00 -5.22
CA CYS A 88 10.38 14.27 -4.49
C CYS A 88 8.95 14.71 -4.21
N PHE A 89 8.69 15.14 -2.97
CA PHE A 89 7.36 15.53 -2.50
C PHE A 89 7.31 17.01 -2.14
N ALA A 90 6.35 17.73 -2.68
CA ALA A 90 6.19 19.17 -2.45
C ALA A 90 5.64 19.48 -1.05
N LEU A 91 6.26 20.44 -0.38
CA LEU A 91 5.87 20.98 0.94
C LEU A 91 5.09 22.29 0.78
N GLY A 92 3.99 22.26 0.03
CA GLY A 92 3.20 23.48 -0.23
C GLY A 92 3.80 24.43 -1.28
N GLY A 93 4.57 23.90 -2.25
CA GLY A 93 4.86 24.56 -3.53
C GLY A 93 6.20 25.30 -3.65
N THR A 94 6.92 25.54 -2.55
CA THR A 94 8.20 26.28 -2.57
C THR A 94 9.43 25.43 -2.24
N ARG A 95 9.21 24.23 -1.70
CA ARG A 95 10.25 23.27 -1.32
C ARG A 95 9.78 21.85 -1.59
N LEU A 96 10.73 20.96 -1.86
CA LEU A 96 10.50 19.53 -2.01
C LEU A 96 11.51 18.75 -1.17
N ILE A 97 11.03 17.70 -0.50
CA ILE A 97 11.89 16.69 0.10
C ILE A 97 12.03 15.52 -0.87
N CYS A 98 13.26 15.07 -1.12
CA CYS A 98 13.57 14.03 -2.06
C CYS A 98 14.16 12.80 -1.37
N ARG A 99 13.77 11.61 -1.84
CA ARG A 99 14.09 10.31 -1.24
C ARG A 99 13.83 10.32 0.28
N PRO A 100 12.59 10.60 0.72
CA PRO A 100 12.27 10.59 2.14
C PRO A 100 12.43 9.17 2.72
N ASN A 101 12.83 9.12 3.99
CA ASN A 101 12.75 7.92 4.83
C ASN A 101 11.70 8.16 5.93
N PRO A 102 10.47 7.69 5.73
CA PRO A 102 9.38 7.92 6.69
C PRO A 102 9.61 7.25 8.05
N VAL A 103 10.43 6.20 8.11
CA VAL A 103 10.74 5.47 9.35
C VAL A 103 11.73 6.27 10.21
N ALA A 104 12.76 6.84 9.58
CA ALA A 104 13.75 7.69 10.26
C ALA A 104 13.25 9.13 10.47
N GLY A 105 12.22 9.56 9.73
CA GLY A 105 11.74 10.94 9.74
C GLY A 105 12.73 11.91 9.10
N ASP A 106 13.43 11.48 8.06
CA ASP A 106 14.45 12.27 7.35
C ASP A 106 14.29 12.20 5.81
N TYR A 107 15.17 12.92 5.10
CA TYR A 107 15.22 12.94 3.64
C TYR A 107 16.67 13.10 3.17
N ALA A 108 16.93 12.70 1.93
CA ALA A 108 18.27 12.82 1.35
C ALA A 108 18.58 14.25 0.86
N VAL A 109 17.61 14.90 0.21
CA VAL A 109 17.83 16.24 -0.39
C VAL A 109 16.61 17.13 -0.17
N LEU A 110 16.86 18.39 0.19
CA LEU A 110 15.87 19.47 0.18
C LEU A 110 16.09 20.34 -1.06
N ILE A 111 15.05 20.56 -1.85
CA ILE A 111 15.13 21.34 -3.10
C ILE A 111 14.19 22.53 -3.05
N SER A 112 14.66 23.69 -3.51
CA SER A 112 13.80 24.82 -3.86
C SER A 112 13.88 25.02 -5.37
N PRO A 113 12.80 24.75 -6.11
CA PRO A 113 12.84 24.72 -7.57
C PRO A 113 12.99 26.14 -8.11
N ALA A 114 13.81 26.30 -9.16
CA ALA A 114 14.05 27.59 -9.80
C ALA A 114 12.85 28.10 -10.63
N ALA A 115 11.89 27.23 -10.92
CA ALA A 115 10.67 27.52 -11.67
C ALA A 115 9.44 26.95 -10.92
N PRO A 116 8.22 27.45 -11.22
CA PRO A 116 7.00 26.88 -10.65
C PRO A 116 6.93 25.37 -10.91
N LEU A 117 6.52 24.63 -9.88
CA LEU A 117 6.35 23.19 -10.01
C LEU A 117 5.21 22.86 -10.97
N PRO A 118 5.37 21.84 -11.83
CA PRO A 118 4.23 21.31 -12.56
C PRO A 118 3.21 20.77 -11.56
N SER A 119 1.93 21.01 -11.85
CA SER A 119 0.83 20.42 -11.09
C SER A 119 0.81 18.91 -11.36
N VAL A 120 1.03 18.12 -10.33
CA VAL A 120 0.99 16.66 -10.41
C VAL A 120 -0.18 16.18 -9.55
N PRO A 121 -1.22 15.57 -10.13
CA PRO A 121 -2.33 15.05 -9.36
C PRO A 121 -1.90 13.83 -8.53
N PRO A 122 -2.43 13.63 -7.32
CA PRO A 122 -2.21 12.40 -6.58
C PRO A 122 -2.68 11.18 -7.39
N PRO A 123 -1.96 10.04 -7.35
CA PRO A 123 -2.40 8.83 -8.02
C PRO A 123 -3.68 8.31 -7.36
N SER A 124 -4.48 7.54 -8.11
CA SER A 124 -5.49 6.69 -7.47
C SER A 124 -4.75 5.59 -6.68
N ILE A 125 -5.38 5.05 -5.64
CA ILE A 125 -4.74 4.05 -4.78
C ILE A 125 -4.28 2.82 -5.57
N ASP A 126 -5.07 2.39 -6.54
CA ASP A 126 -4.78 1.28 -7.48
C ASP A 126 -3.66 1.59 -8.50
N ARG A 127 -3.18 2.84 -8.55
CA ARG A 127 -2.03 3.27 -9.38
C ARG A 127 -0.88 3.80 -8.53
N ALA A 128 -0.98 3.71 -7.21
CA ALA A 128 0.02 4.23 -6.32
C ALA A 128 1.22 3.27 -6.28
N VAL A 129 2.41 3.83 -6.49
CA VAL A 129 3.66 3.08 -6.49
C VAL A 129 4.23 3.05 -5.08
N ILE A 130 4.56 1.87 -4.57
CA ILE A 130 5.28 1.71 -3.30
C ILE A 130 6.67 2.31 -3.47
N PHE A 131 6.94 3.45 -2.85
CA PHE A 131 8.25 4.10 -2.99
C PHE A 131 9.21 3.77 -1.85
N PHE A 132 8.69 3.29 -0.72
CA PHE A 132 9.47 2.94 0.46
C PHE A 132 8.80 1.76 1.18
N VAL A 133 9.61 0.89 1.77
CA VAL A 133 9.16 -0.31 2.47
C VAL A 133 9.99 -0.55 3.72
N GLU A 134 9.35 -1.07 4.76
CA GLU A 134 9.96 -1.63 5.95
C GLU A 134 9.57 -3.11 6.06
N LEU A 135 10.57 -3.96 6.24
CA LEU A 135 10.42 -5.40 6.43
C LEU A 135 10.27 -5.75 7.91
N ASP A 136 9.81 -6.96 8.22
CA ASP A 136 9.62 -7.40 9.62
C ASP A 136 10.93 -7.43 10.43
N SER A 137 12.06 -7.54 9.75
CA SER A 137 13.40 -7.44 10.36
C SER A 137 13.78 -6.00 10.78
N GLY A 138 12.99 -5.00 10.39
CA GLY A 138 13.32 -3.58 10.52
C GLY A 138 14.20 -3.04 9.37
N LEU A 139 14.60 -3.88 8.41
CA LEU A 139 15.30 -3.43 7.21
C LEU A 139 14.37 -2.55 6.37
N THR A 140 14.84 -1.36 5.99
CA THR A 140 14.11 -0.46 5.12
C THR A 140 14.71 -0.41 3.73
N CYS A 141 13.88 -0.33 2.70
CA CYS A 141 14.31 -0.19 1.32
C CYS A 141 13.52 0.92 0.61
N ALA A 142 14.20 1.68 -0.24
CA ALA A 142 13.63 2.74 -1.05
C ALA A 142 13.68 2.37 -2.52
N ILE A 143 12.71 2.83 -3.29
CA ILE A 143 12.70 2.64 -4.74
C ILE A 143 13.97 3.22 -5.37
N ARG A 144 14.55 2.51 -6.33
CA ARG A 144 15.80 2.90 -7.00
C ARG A 144 15.50 3.85 -8.14
N ALA A 145 15.95 5.08 -7.97
CA ALA A 145 15.96 6.13 -8.99
C ALA A 145 17.30 6.23 -9.75
N ALA A 146 18.24 5.32 -9.51
CA ALA A 146 19.56 5.36 -10.13
C ALA A 146 19.49 5.07 -11.63
N ALA A 147 20.26 5.82 -12.43
CA ALA A 147 20.32 5.64 -13.89
C ALA A 147 20.90 4.27 -14.29
N GLU A 148 21.86 3.77 -13.51
CA GLU A 148 22.48 2.48 -13.74
C GLU A 148 21.63 1.35 -13.13
N PRO A 149 21.16 0.40 -13.95
CA PRO A 149 20.41 -0.75 -13.45
C PRO A 149 21.35 -1.67 -12.67
N VAL A 150 20.85 -2.23 -11.57
CA VAL A 150 21.51 -3.35 -10.89
C VAL A 150 20.76 -4.60 -11.32
N VAL A 151 21.45 -5.44 -12.09
CA VAL A 151 20.89 -6.68 -12.65
C VAL A 151 21.40 -7.85 -11.82
N LEU A 152 20.48 -8.66 -11.32
CA LEU A 152 20.73 -9.93 -10.67
C LEU A 152 20.23 -11.06 -11.58
N ASP A 153 20.64 -12.30 -11.30
CA ASP A 153 20.23 -13.47 -12.08
C ASP A 153 18.70 -13.65 -12.15
N THR A 154 17.99 -13.12 -11.15
CA THR A 154 16.52 -13.22 -11.02
C THR A 154 15.77 -12.01 -11.57
N GLY A 155 16.46 -10.94 -12.00
CA GLY A 155 15.86 -9.72 -12.55
C GLY A 155 16.57 -8.44 -12.14
N THR A 156 15.93 -7.30 -12.39
CA THR A 156 16.48 -5.98 -12.04
C THR A 156 16.05 -5.55 -10.65
N ALA A 157 16.97 -4.98 -9.87
CA ALA A 157 16.68 -4.37 -8.58
C ALA A 157 15.86 -3.09 -8.75
N GLY A 158 14.61 -3.09 -8.28
CA GLY A 158 13.77 -1.90 -8.20
C GLY A 158 13.86 -1.19 -6.84
N TYR A 159 14.39 -1.85 -5.79
CA TYR A 159 14.59 -1.23 -4.48
C TYR A 159 16.02 -1.43 -3.98
N GLU A 160 16.54 -0.41 -3.29
CA GLU A 160 17.83 -0.39 -2.60
C GLU A 160 17.56 -0.28 -1.11
N CYS A 161 18.16 -1.18 -0.34
CA CYS A 161 17.98 -1.24 1.10
C CYS A 161 19.03 -0.42 1.85
N ALA A 162 18.74 -0.07 3.09
CA ALA A 162 19.66 0.69 3.95
C ALA A 162 20.97 -0.07 4.23
N THR A 163 20.93 -1.41 4.16
CA THR A 163 22.14 -2.24 4.16
C THR A 163 22.84 -2.15 2.80
N PRO A 164 24.15 -1.82 2.75
CA PRO A 164 24.90 -1.74 1.51
C PRO A 164 24.81 -3.00 0.66
N TYR A 165 24.70 -2.83 -0.66
CA TYR A 165 24.62 -3.92 -1.64
C TYR A 165 23.42 -4.87 -1.47
N THR A 166 22.40 -4.45 -0.72
CA THR A 166 21.17 -5.21 -0.50
C THR A 166 20.01 -4.61 -1.29
N TYR A 167 19.24 -5.46 -1.96
CA TYR A 167 18.23 -5.08 -2.95
C TYR A 167 16.97 -5.93 -2.87
N LEU A 168 15.86 -5.38 -3.36
CA LEU A 168 14.66 -6.15 -3.73
C LEU A 168 14.54 -6.15 -5.26
N VAL A 169 14.24 -7.31 -5.84
CA VAL A 169 14.13 -7.52 -7.29
C VAL A 169 12.67 -7.34 -7.72
N GLY A 170 12.48 -6.70 -8.87
CA GLY A 170 11.16 -6.33 -9.38
C GLY A 170 10.84 -4.86 -9.17
N ASP A 171 9.80 -4.39 -9.82
CA ASP A 171 9.22 -3.07 -9.64
C ASP A 171 8.14 -3.06 -8.54
N ALA A 172 7.43 -1.95 -8.39
CA ALA A 172 6.39 -1.81 -7.36
C ALA A 172 5.21 -2.80 -7.49
N THR A 173 5.09 -3.51 -8.61
CA THR A 173 4.03 -4.51 -8.84
C THR A 173 4.52 -5.95 -8.72
N THR A 174 5.84 -6.17 -8.81
CA THR A 174 6.44 -7.51 -8.89
C THR A 174 7.42 -7.81 -7.76
N ALA A 175 7.87 -6.78 -7.03
CA ALA A 175 8.76 -6.96 -5.88
C ALA A 175 8.06 -7.52 -4.64
N PHE A 176 6.72 -7.51 -4.61
CA PHE A 176 5.93 -7.92 -3.47
C PHE A 176 4.87 -8.94 -3.89
N ASP A 177 4.73 -10.02 -3.12
CA ASP A 177 3.57 -10.91 -3.19
C ASP A 177 2.54 -10.43 -2.16
N ASP A 178 1.45 -9.86 -2.65
CA ASP A 178 0.35 -9.28 -1.89
C ASP A 178 -0.89 -10.18 -1.84
N SER A 179 -0.76 -11.46 -2.21
CA SER A 179 -1.87 -12.43 -2.26
C SER A 179 -2.41 -12.85 -0.89
N ALA A 180 -1.70 -12.50 0.19
CA ALA A 180 -2.07 -12.74 1.58
C ALA A 180 -2.10 -11.42 2.39
N PRO A 181 -2.75 -11.38 3.56
CA PRO A 181 -2.77 -10.16 4.39
C PRO A 181 -1.38 -9.66 4.80
N GLN A 182 -0.44 -10.57 5.07
CA GLN A 182 0.97 -10.24 5.26
C GLN A 182 1.68 -10.46 3.93
N TRP A 183 2.17 -9.39 3.34
CA TRP A 183 2.89 -9.45 2.07
C TRP A 183 4.29 -10.01 2.29
N THR A 184 4.87 -10.55 1.23
CA THR A 184 6.25 -11.05 1.26
C THR A 184 7.07 -10.49 0.12
N THR A 185 8.39 -10.50 0.29
CA THR A 185 9.37 -10.13 -0.73
C THR A 185 10.61 -11.02 -0.61
N THR A 186 11.55 -10.86 -1.54
CA THR A 186 12.85 -11.55 -1.50
C THR A 186 13.98 -10.54 -1.48
N ILE A 187 14.84 -10.66 -0.47
CA ILE A 187 16.03 -9.84 -0.27
C ILE A 187 17.22 -10.52 -0.95
N TYR A 188 17.98 -9.75 -1.73
CA TYR A 188 19.24 -10.18 -2.33
C TYR A 188 20.37 -9.31 -1.83
N THR A 189 21.52 -9.90 -1.50
CA THR A 189 22.74 -9.16 -1.15
C THR A 189 23.84 -9.57 -2.11
N LEU A 190 24.46 -8.58 -2.76
CA LEU A 190 25.61 -8.80 -3.63
C LEU A 190 26.89 -8.81 -2.79
N ASP A 191 27.81 -9.71 -3.14
CA ASP A 191 29.19 -9.65 -2.67
C ASP A 191 29.92 -8.54 -3.44
N PRO A 192 30.38 -7.46 -2.77
CA PRO A 192 31.06 -6.36 -3.44
C PRO A 192 32.40 -6.77 -4.07
N ALA A 193 33.01 -7.88 -3.65
CA ALA A 193 34.28 -8.34 -4.20
C ALA A 193 34.11 -9.09 -5.53
N THR A 194 32.98 -9.79 -5.71
CA THR A 194 32.74 -10.67 -6.87
C THR A 194 31.60 -10.20 -7.76
N GLY A 195 30.74 -9.30 -7.27
CA GLY A 195 29.50 -8.90 -7.92
C GLY A 195 28.42 -10.00 -7.90
N GLY A 196 28.71 -11.17 -7.32
CA GLY A 196 27.78 -12.29 -7.26
C GLY A 196 26.69 -12.05 -6.22
N ALA A 197 25.45 -12.44 -6.57
CA ALA A 197 24.33 -12.42 -5.62
C ALA A 197 24.30 -13.71 -4.80
N ALA A 198 24.08 -13.59 -3.49
CA ALA A 198 23.66 -14.73 -2.69
C ALA A 198 22.25 -15.20 -3.10
N THR A 199 21.89 -16.43 -2.74
CA THR A 199 20.50 -16.91 -2.85
C THR A 199 19.56 -15.95 -2.10
N GLY A 200 18.45 -15.59 -2.74
CA GLY A 200 17.47 -14.69 -2.17
C GLY A 200 16.87 -15.22 -0.87
N VAL A 201 16.64 -14.31 0.09
CA VAL A 201 16.05 -14.62 1.40
C VAL A 201 14.64 -14.04 1.47
N ALA A 202 13.66 -14.90 1.71
CA ALA A 202 12.27 -14.46 1.88
C ALA A 202 12.13 -13.59 3.14
N ALA A 203 11.34 -12.52 3.04
CA ALA A 203 11.06 -11.60 4.14
C ALA A 203 9.60 -11.17 4.12
N GLY A 204 9.00 -11.03 5.30
CA GLY A 204 7.70 -10.42 5.45
C GLY A 204 7.81 -8.90 5.38
N VAL A 205 6.78 -8.28 4.78
CA VAL A 205 6.67 -6.84 4.64
C VAL A 205 5.81 -6.30 5.77
N ARG A 206 6.36 -5.38 6.56
CA ARG A 206 5.66 -4.81 7.70
C ARG A 206 4.82 -3.61 7.29
N ARG A 207 5.44 -2.67 6.57
CA ARG A 207 4.84 -1.40 6.15
C ARG A 207 5.31 -1.00 4.77
N VAL A 208 4.42 -0.44 3.97
CA VAL A 208 4.74 0.17 2.68
C VAL A 208 4.22 1.60 2.65
N TRP A 209 4.95 2.48 1.98
CA TRP A 209 4.55 3.87 1.77
C TRP A 209 4.26 4.13 0.31
N ILE A 210 3.12 4.78 0.07
CA ILE A 210 2.67 5.25 -1.22
C ILE A 210 2.51 6.79 -1.20
N PRO A 211 2.55 7.48 -2.36
CA PRO A 211 2.36 8.93 -2.45
C PRO A 211 1.00 9.45 -1.96
#